data_AF-A0AAN6C3L2-F1
#
_entry.id   AF-A0AAN6C3L2-F1
#
_cell.length_a   1.000
_cell.length_b   1.000
_cell.length_c   1.000
_cell.angle_alpha   90.00
_cell.angle_beta   90.00
_cell.angle_gamma   90.00
#
_symmetry.space_group_name_H-M   'P 1'
#
loop_
_entity.id
_entity.type
_entity.pdbx_description
1 polymer ?
#
loop_
_entity_poly.entity_id
_entity_poly.type
_entity_poly.pdbx_seq_one_letter_code
_entity_poly.pdbx_strand_id
1 'polypeptide(L)'
;MAPSAVETQDVNLTAAAIHKKEVAQPTTTTQAPLDASKLTYTYTQNPRSVPDEANAHSGDETIATDHMVLAAWKQSTGWAAPELKPYGPLSLMPTASVLHYATECFEGLKVYRGYDGKLRIFRPDRNAARLRMSSTRISLPSFEPSEIEKLMISLLSVDGTKWLPADRAGSFLYIRPTVIGTAPQLGVSAPKEALLYIIVTFMPRMDAPPGGMRLHTSPDDMVRAWVGGFGYAKVGANYGPSLLATADARTRGFHQILWLYGSQGECTEAGASNFFVVWKRKDGKKEIITAPLDDKLILDGVTRRSCLELIRERLGDEYEITERKYTISEVMEADAEGRLLESFAAGTAYFICPISQIHHRGKDINIPMGAEGEAGEVTSKVKGWLGDIMYGRTEHPWGVVIPEKKQ
;
A
#
# COMPACT_ATOMS: atom_id res chain seq x y z
N MET A 1 -63.33 -5.30 32.81
CA MET A 1 -62.66 -5.52 31.52
C MET A 1 -61.16 -5.47 31.78
N ALA A 2 -60.48 -6.59 31.56
CA ALA A 2 -59.05 -6.75 31.86
C ALA A 2 -58.17 -5.95 30.90
N PRO A 3 -57.01 -5.42 31.33
CA PRO A 3 -55.97 -5.01 30.39
C PRO A 3 -55.22 -6.26 29.91
N SER A 4 -55.26 -6.47 28.59
CA SER A 4 -54.54 -7.53 27.90
C SER A 4 -53.03 -7.24 27.93
N ALA A 5 -52.25 -8.25 28.33
CA ALA A 5 -50.80 -8.23 28.35
C ALA A 5 -50.23 -8.17 26.93
N VAL A 6 -49.26 -7.28 26.70
CA VAL A 6 -48.44 -7.26 25.48
C VAL A 6 -47.32 -8.28 25.67
N GLU A 7 -47.31 -9.32 24.83
CA GLU A 7 -46.21 -10.28 24.74
C GLU A 7 -44.97 -9.59 24.17
N THR A 8 -43.87 -9.62 24.92
CA THR A 8 -42.53 -9.27 24.45
C THR A 8 -41.98 -10.41 23.59
N GLN A 9 -41.83 -10.18 22.28
CA GLN A 9 -41.10 -11.11 21.42
C GLN A 9 -39.58 -10.97 21.66
N ASP A 10 -38.99 -12.02 22.23
CA ASP A 10 -37.55 -12.28 22.24
C ASP A 10 -37.05 -12.49 20.81
N VAL A 11 -36.35 -11.50 20.26
CA VAL A 11 -35.67 -11.64 18.97
C VAL A 11 -34.27 -12.19 19.21
N ASN A 12 -34.19 -13.51 19.42
CA ASN A 12 -32.93 -14.23 19.55
C ASN A 12 -32.26 -14.35 18.17
N LEU A 13 -31.42 -13.37 17.82
CA LEU A 13 -30.60 -13.36 16.59
C LEU A 13 -29.45 -14.36 16.71
N THR A 14 -29.76 -15.65 16.56
CA THR A 14 -28.75 -16.69 16.41
C THR A 14 -28.32 -16.85 14.95
N ALA A 15 -27.04 -17.17 14.77
CA ALA A 15 -26.26 -17.16 13.52
C ALA A 15 -26.69 -18.17 12.43
N ALA A 16 -27.94 -18.63 12.42
CA ALA A 16 -28.45 -19.67 11.50
C ALA A 16 -29.25 -19.12 10.31
N ALA A 17 -29.47 -17.80 10.19
CA ALA A 17 -30.27 -17.20 9.11
C ALA A 17 -29.45 -16.68 7.90
N ILE A 18 -28.15 -16.97 7.82
CA ILE A 18 -27.33 -16.65 6.64
C ILE A 18 -27.40 -17.82 5.65
N HIS A 19 -28.59 -18.12 5.14
CA HIS A 19 -28.71 -18.95 3.94
C HIS A 19 -28.54 -18.06 2.71
N LYS A 20 -27.46 -18.36 1.96
CA LYS A 20 -27.11 -17.84 0.65
C LYS A 20 -28.34 -17.51 -0.20
N LYS A 21 -28.59 -16.21 -0.40
CA LYS A 21 -29.32 -15.72 -1.57
C LYS A 21 -28.28 -15.37 -2.62
N GLU A 22 -27.71 -16.39 -3.27
CA GLU A 22 -27.03 -16.19 -4.55
C GLU A 22 -28.10 -15.73 -5.55
N VAL A 23 -28.17 -14.42 -5.76
CA VAL A 23 -28.95 -13.86 -6.86
C VAL A 23 -28.22 -14.27 -8.13
N ALA A 24 -28.79 -15.25 -8.84
CA ALA A 24 -28.37 -15.59 -10.19
C ALA A 24 -28.49 -14.34 -11.07
N GLN A 25 -27.34 -13.78 -11.47
CA GLN A 25 -27.29 -12.75 -12.51
C GLN A 25 -27.50 -13.41 -13.88
N PRO A 26 -28.28 -12.79 -14.77
CA PRO A 26 -28.43 -13.28 -16.14
C PRO A 26 -27.09 -13.14 -16.90
N THR A 27 -26.61 -14.24 -17.45
CA THR A 27 -25.66 -14.35 -18.57
C THR A 27 -26.22 -13.62 -19.80
N THR A 28 -25.51 -12.93 -20.69
CA THR A 28 -24.09 -12.80 -21.03
C THR A 28 -23.98 -11.55 -21.91
N THR A 29 -23.41 -10.46 -21.41
CA THR A 29 -22.65 -9.53 -22.26
C THR A 29 -21.19 -9.89 -22.03
N THR A 30 -20.53 -10.50 -23.01
CA THR A 30 -19.09 -10.76 -22.94
C THR A 30 -18.35 -9.43 -23.03
N GLN A 31 -18.25 -8.73 -21.89
CA GLN A 31 -17.40 -7.57 -21.73
C GLN A 31 -15.98 -7.95 -22.18
N ALA A 32 -15.39 -7.14 -23.04
CA ALA A 32 -14.00 -7.34 -23.46
C ALA A 32 -13.08 -7.31 -22.22
N PRO A 33 -12.18 -8.29 -22.06
CA PRO A 33 -11.18 -8.25 -21.00
C PRO A 33 -10.16 -7.15 -21.28
N LEU A 34 -9.48 -6.68 -20.22
CA LEU A 34 -8.28 -5.88 -20.39
C LEU A 34 -7.24 -6.73 -21.13
N ASP A 35 -6.64 -6.19 -22.17
CA ASP A 35 -5.76 -6.93 -23.07
C ASP A 35 -4.56 -6.06 -23.44
N ALA A 36 -3.45 -6.26 -22.73
CA ALA A 36 -2.22 -5.50 -22.92
C ALA A 36 -1.57 -5.78 -24.28
N SER A 37 -1.92 -6.87 -24.97
CA SER A 37 -1.41 -7.14 -26.32
C SER A 37 -1.94 -6.15 -27.37
N LYS A 38 -3.05 -5.47 -27.05
CA LYS A 38 -3.65 -4.42 -27.88
C LYS A 38 -3.15 -3.01 -27.55
N LEU A 39 -2.16 -2.88 -26.67
CA LEU A 39 -1.59 -1.59 -26.28
C LEU A 39 -1.09 -0.83 -27.53
N THR A 40 -1.63 0.36 -27.76
CA THR A 40 -1.17 1.28 -28.79
C THR A 40 -0.17 2.28 -28.22
N TYR A 41 0.71 2.81 -29.07
CA TYR A 41 1.79 3.71 -28.66
C TYR A 41 1.70 5.04 -29.40
N THR A 42 1.54 6.12 -28.63
CA THR A 42 1.63 7.50 -29.08
C THR A 42 2.79 8.17 -28.34
N TYR A 43 3.95 8.29 -28.98
CA TYR A 43 5.13 8.87 -28.35
C TYR A 43 5.07 10.41 -28.32
N THR A 44 5.57 11.01 -27.24
CA THR A 44 5.71 12.47 -27.12
C THR A 44 6.65 13.01 -28.19
N GLN A 45 6.27 14.16 -28.78
CA GLN A 45 7.13 14.93 -29.66
C GLN A 45 7.94 16.00 -28.90
N ASN A 46 7.61 16.22 -27.62
CA ASN A 46 8.23 17.20 -26.75
C ASN A 46 8.69 16.49 -25.46
N PRO A 47 9.77 15.68 -25.53
CA PRO A 47 10.29 14.98 -24.37
C PRO A 47 10.75 15.96 -23.29
N ARG A 48 10.41 15.70 -22.03
CA ARG A 48 10.84 16.51 -20.88
C ARG A 48 12.33 16.27 -20.60
N SER A 49 13.01 17.27 -20.05
CA SER A 49 14.34 17.07 -19.47
C SER A 49 14.24 16.21 -18.22
N VAL A 50 15.17 15.27 -18.04
CA VAL A 50 15.25 14.47 -16.81
C VAL A 50 16.01 15.28 -15.76
N PRO A 51 15.37 15.75 -14.68
CA PRO A 51 16.07 16.46 -13.63
C PRO A 51 17.01 15.50 -12.87
N ASP A 52 17.96 16.07 -12.14
CA ASP A 52 18.56 15.34 -11.02
C ASP A 52 17.53 15.15 -9.89
N GLU A 53 17.84 14.25 -8.97
CA GLU A 53 16.90 13.84 -7.92
C GLU A 53 16.61 14.97 -6.92
N ALA A 54 17.59 15.83 -6.62
CA ALA A 54 17.40 16.95 -5.70
C ALA A 54 16.42 17.98 -6.28
N ASN A 55 16.61 18.36 -7.54
CA ASN A 55 15.71 19.26 -8.28
C ASN A 55 14.32 18.64 -8.49
N ALA A 56 14.24 17.31 -8.63
CA ALA A 56 12.95 16.61 -8.73
C ALA A 56 12.13 16.64 -7.43
N HIS A 57 12.74 17.01 -6.31
CA HIS A 57 12.12 17.01 -4.98
C HIS A 57 12.01 18.40 -4.36
N SER A 58 12.55 19.45 -5.00
CA SER A 58 12.52 20.82 -4.47
C SER A 58 11.24 21.59 -4.80
N GLY A 59 10.41 21.10 -5.73
CA GLY A 59 9.17 21.76 -6.15
C GLY A 59 7.93 21.28 -5.38
N ASP A 60 6.84 22.03 -5.55
CA ASP A 60 5.53 21.70 -4.94
C ASP A 60 4.78 20.59 -5.70
N GLU A 61 5.20 20.28 -6.93
CA GLU A 61 4.57 19.28 -7.80
C GLU A 61 5.45 18.05 -7.96
N THR A 62 4.79 16.89 -8.05
CA THR A 62 5.47 15.64 -8.37
C THR A 62 5.80 15.58 -9.87
N ILE A 63 7.08 15.44 -10.21
CA ILE A 63 7.52 15.31 -11.60
C ILE A 63 7.23 13.89 -12.13
N ALA A 64 6.48 13.83 -13.23
CA ALA A 64 6.17 12.59 -13.95
C ALA A 64 7.06 12.37 -15.17
N THR A 65 7.18 11.11 -15.60
CA THR A 65 7.90 10.74 -16.83
C THR A 65 7.17 11.21 -18.09
N ASP A 66 7.72 10.94 -19.27
CA ASP A 66 7.20 11.44 -20.55
C ASP A 66 5.80 10.91 -20.88
N HIS A 67 5.50 9.67 -20.52
CA HIS A 67 4.29 8.97 -20.93
C HIS A 67 3.47 8.44 -19.73
N MET A 68 2.24 8.05 -20.04
CA MET A 68 1.33 7.33 -19.16
C MET A 68 0.56 6.29 -19.95
N VAL A 69 0.03 5.27 -19.27
CA VAL A 69 -0.90 4.29 -19.87
C VAL A 69 -2.31 4.61 -19.41
N LEU A 70 -3.29 4.48 -20.31
CA LEU A 70 -4.72 4.56 -20.01
C LEU A 70 -5.46 3.37 -20.61
N ALA A 71 -6.52 2.92 -19.94
CA ALA A 71 -7.51 2.03 -20.52
C ALA A 71 -8.89 2.42 -20.00
N ALA A 72 -9.79 2.78 -20.91
CA ALA A 72 -11.18 3.06 -20.56
C ALA A 72 -11.98 1.75 -20.44
N TRP A 73 -12.97 1.74 -19.56
CA TRP A 73 -13.91 0.64 -19.41
C TRP A 73 -15.34 1.16 -19.43
N LYS A 74 -16.23 0.41 -20.09
CA LYS A 74 -17.68 0.64 -20.05
C LYS A 74 -18.41 -0.67 -19.73
N GLN A 75 -19.45 -0.60 -18.90
CA GLN A 75 -20.27 -1.76 -18.54
C GLN A 75 -20.85 -2.48 -19.76
N SER A 76 -21.15 -1.76 -20.85
CA SER A 76 -21.73 -2.33 -22.06
C SER A 76 -20.74 -3.08 -22.95
N THR A 77 -19.45 -2.77 -22.89
CA THR A 77 -18.45 -3.24 -23.87
C THR A 77 -17.20 -3.86 -23.25
N GLY A 78 -16.95 -3.61 -21.96
CA GLY A 78 -15.72 -4.01 -21.27
C GLY A 78 -14.59 -3.00 -21.44
N TRP A 79 -13.36 -3.49 -21.40
CA TRP A 79 -12.15 -2.68 -21.54
C TRP A 79 -11.90 -2.34 -23.01
N ALA A 80 -11.59 -1.08 -23.28
CA ALA A 80 -11.02 -0.65 -24.55
C ALA A 80 -9.54 -1.07 -24.65
N ALA A 81 -8.99 -1.00 -25.87
CA ALA A 81 -7.56 -1.17 -26.08
C ALA A 81 -6.78 -0.14 -25.23
N PRO A 82 -5.78 -0.58 -24.43
CA PRO A 82 -4.93 0.36 -23.70
C PRO A 82 -4.15 1.28 -24.65
N GLU A 83 -3.89 2.50 -24.21
CA GLU A 83 -3.08 3.49 -24.93
C GLU A 83 -1.91 3.96 -24.05
N LEU A 84 -0.69 3.84 -24.54
CA LEU A 84 0.45 4.61 -24.03
C LEU A 84 0.49 5.94 -24.77
N LYS A 85 0.47 7.05 -24.04
CA LYS A 85 0.45 8.40 -24.62
C LYS A 85 1.26 9.39 -23.79
N PRO A 86 1.52 10.61 -24.29
CA PRO A 86 2.22 11.63 -23.52
C PRO A 86 1.46 11.94 -22.21
N TYR A 87 2.18 12.02 -21.09
CA TYR A 87 1.59 12.34 -19.79
C TYR A 87 0.95 13.73 -19.81
N GLY A 88 -0.29 13.83 -19.31
CA GLY A 88 -1.08 15.05 -19.28
C GLY A 88 -2.35 14.91 -18.43
N PRO A 89 -3.20 15.96 -18.40
CA PRO A 89 -4.38 16.00 -17.53
C PRO A 89 -5.47 15.00 -17.96
N LEU A 90 -6.27 14.56 -16.98
CA LEU A 90 -7.48 13.76 -17.21
C LEU A 90 -8.69 14.69 -17.38
N SER A 91 -9.48 14.50 -18.44
CA SER A 91 -10.74 15.21 -18.66
C SER A 91 -11.89 14.39 -18.06
N LEU A 92 -12.46 14.88 -16.96
CA LEU A 92 -13.58 14.22 -16.26
C LEU A 92 -14.81 15.13 -16.24
N MET A 93 -15.99 14.52 -16.36
CA MET A 93 -17.23 15.24 -16.10
C MET A 93 -17.28 15.62 -14.61
N PRO A 94 -17.78 16.82 -14.24
CA PRO A 94 -17.94 17.19 -12.83
C PRO A 94 -18.83 16.23 -12.04
N THR A 95 -19.70 15.48 -12.71
CA THR A 95 -20.58 14.45 -12.12
C THR A 95 -19.93 13.07 -12.03
N ALA A 96 -18.63 12.93 -12.33
CA ALA A 96 -17.92 11.66 -12.23
C ALA A 96 -17.93 11.12 -10.80
N SER A 97 -18.33 9.87 -10.62
CA SER A 97 -18.51 9.25 -9.29
C SER A 97 -17.26 9.30 -8.41
N VAL A 98 -16.05 9.34 -8.98
CA VAL A 98 -14.80 9.47 -8.22
C VAL A 98 -14.76 10.76 -7.40
N LEU A 99 -15.27 11.86 -7.96
CA LEU A 99 -15.23 13.19 -7.34
C LEU A 99 -16.22 13.35 -6.17
N HIS A 100 -17.21 12.47 -6.08
CA HIS A 100 -18.30 12.56 -5.09
C HIS A 100 -18.31 11.42 -4.08
N TYR A 101 -17.94 10.21 -4.51
CA TYR A 101 -18.12 8.98 -3.74
C TYR A 101 -16.84 8.17 -3.58
N ALA A 102 -15.67 8.77 -3.87
CA ALA A 102 -14.35 8.14 -3.72
C ALA A 102 -14.27 6.74 -4.36
N THR A 103 -14.89 6.59 -5.53
CA THR A 103 -14.83 5.36 -6.35
C THR A 103 -13.47 5.28 -7.04
N GLU A 104 -12.42 5.16 -6.24
CA GLU A 104 -11.03 5.11 -6.67
C GLU A 104 -10.18 4.19 -5.81
N CYS A 105 -9.29 3.45 -6.47
CA CYS A 105 -8.25 2.66 -5.83
C CYS A 105 -6.93 2.82 -6.59
N PHE A 106 -5.83 2.60 -5.89
CA PHE A 106 -4.50 2.81 -6.46
C PHE A 106 -3.50 1.78 -5.95
N GLU A 107 -2.38 1.67 -6.66
CA GLU A 107 -1.22 0.91 -6.25
C GLU A 107 0.03 1.78 -6.14
N GLY A 108 1.03 1.20 -5.49
CA GLY A 108 2.25 1.92 -5.15
C GLY A 108 3.45 1.00 -5.05
N LEU A 109 4.34 1.10 -6.02
CA LEU A 109 5.56 0.31 -6.13
C LEU A 109 6.67 1.14 -6.77
N LYS A 110 7.90 0.64 -6.63
CA LYS A 110 9.11 1.29 -7.12
C LYS A 110 9.73 0.47 -8.24
N VAL A 111 10.31 1.17 -9.20
CA VAL A 111 11.22 0.62 -10.21
C VAL A 111 12.64 1.07 -9.84
N TYR A 112 13.58 0.14 -9.85
CA TYR A 112 14.95 0.33 -9.37
C TYR A 112 15.94 0.19 -10.51
N ARG A 113 16.98 1.02 -10.52
CA ARG A 113 18.18 0.75 -11.30
C ARG A 113 19.17 -0.01 -10.43
N GLY A 114 19.37 -1.28 -10.76
CA GLY A 114 20.30 -2.14 -10.05
C GLY A 114 21.76 -1.74 -10.24
N TYR A 115 22.62 -2.20 -9.33
CA TYR A 115 24.08 -2.04 -9.44
C TYR A 115 24.70 -2.87 -10.56
N ASP A 116 23.96 -3.85 -11.08
CA ASP A 116 24.28 -4.59 -12.31
C ASP A 116 23.79 -3.87 -13.59
N GLY A 117 23.31 -2.63 -13.45
CA GLY A 117 22.87 -1.79 -14.56
C GLY A 117 21.48 -2.12 -15.10
N LYS A 118 20.73 -3.10 -14.57
CA LYS A 118 19.40 -3.46 -15.10
C LYS A 118 18.25 -2.72 -14.38
N LEU A 119 17.19 -2.40 -15.12
CA LEU A 119 15.91 -1.96 -14.53
C LEU A 119 15.17 -3.15 -13.91
N ARG A 120 14.61 -2.94 -12.71
CA ARG A 120 13.80 -3.94 -12.03
C ARG A 120 12.56 -3.35 -11.37
N ILE A 121 11.48 -4.10 -11.36
CA ILE A 121 10.29 -3.84 -10.56
C ILE A 121 10.14 -4.94 -9.51
N PHE A 122 9.78 -4.57 -8.28
CA PHE A 122 9.73 -5.53 -7.17
C PHE A 122 8.32 -6.08 -6.96
N ARG A 123 8.17 -7.41 -7.05
CA ARG A 123 6.92 -8.18 -6.85
C ARG A 123 5.67 -7.54 -7.49
N PRO A 124 5.72 -7.14 -8.78
CA PRO A 124 4.61 -6.45 -9.44
C PRO A 124 3.32 -7.30 -9.44
N ASP A 125 3.45 -8.63 -9.42
CA ASP A 125 2.35 -9.58 -9.32
C ASP A 125 1.47 -9.37 -8.08
N ARG A 126 2.11 -9.13 -6.93
CA ARG A 126 1.42 -8.93 -5.65
C ARG A 126 0.66 -7.62 -5.64
N ASN A 127 1.26 -6.56 -6.19
CA ASN A 127 0.58 -5.28 -6.32
C ASN A 127 -0.58 -5.35 -7.33
N ALA A 128 -0.40 -5.99 -8.47
CA ALA A 128 -1.47 -6.14 -9.47
C ALA A 128 -2.66 -6.94 -8.92
N ALA A 129 -2.40 -8.01 -8.16
CA ALA A 129 -3.44 -8.77 -7.48
C ALA A 129 -4.20 -7.91 -6.44
N ARG A 130 -3.48 -7.09 -5.66
CA ARG A 130 -4.10 -6.19 -4.68
C ARG A 130 -4.87 -5.04 -5.33
N LEU A 131 -4.44 -4.53 -6.49
CA LEU A 131 -5.19 -3.57 -7.28
C LEU A 131 -6.52 -4.16 -7.75
N ARG A 132 -6.51 -5.40 -8.30
CA ARG A 132 -7.73 -6.11 -8.68
C ARG A 132 -8.70 -6.25 -7.52
N MET A 133 -8.21 -6.71 -6.36
CA MET A 133 -9.02 -6.84 -5.14
C MET A 133 -9.59 -5.49 -4.69
N SER A 134 -8.78 -4.43 -4.73
CA SER A 134 -9.23 -3.10 -4.34
C SER A 134 -10.28 -2.55 -5.31
N SER A 135 -10.11 -2.76 -6.61
CA SER A 135 -11.07 -2.39 -7.65
C SER A 135 -12.43 -3.06 -7.43
N THR A 136 -12.44 -4.38 -7.25
CA THR A 136 -13.70 -5.13 -7.05
C THR A 136 -14.40 -4.77 -5.73
N ARG A 137 -13.63 -4.46 -4.68
CA ARG A 137 -14.17 -4.04 -3.37
C ARG A 137 -15.05 -2.78 -3.47
N ILE A 138 -14.73 -1.86 -4.37
CA ILE A 138 -15.49 -0.62 -4.59
C ILE A 138 -16.30 -0.63 -5.89
N SER A 139 -16.67 -1.82 -6.36
CA SER A 139 -17.53 -2.02 -7.53
C SER A 139 -16.99 -1.44 -8.85
N LEU A 140 -15.68 -1.22 -8.93
CA LEU A 140 -14.99 -0.92 -10.18
C LEU A 140 -14.70 -2.22 -10.96
N PRO A 141 -14.46 -2.14 -12.27
CA PRO A 141 -14.23 -3.32 -13.10
C PRO A 141 -13.04 -4.16 -12.64
N SER A 142 -13.18 -5.48 -12.76
CA SER A 142 -12.07 -6.42 -12.61
C SER A 142 -11.23 -6.49 -13.90
N PHE A 143 -10.02 -6.98 -13.75
CA PHE A 143 -9.06 -7.29 -14.81
C PHE A 143 -8.17 -8.45 -14.35
N GLU A 144 -7.46 -9.09 -15.28
CA GLU A 144 -6.44 -10.06 -14.92
C GLU A 144 -5.16 -9.35 -14.45
N PRO A 145 -4.59 -9.71 -13.28
CA PRO A 145 -3.42 -9.01 -12.72
C PRO A 145 -2.21 -8.98 -13.66
N SER A 146 -1.99 -10.07 -14.40
CA SER A 146 -0.90 -10.18 -15.38
C SER A 146 -1.00 -9.14 -16.50
N GLU A 147 -2.19 -8.64 -16.83
CA GLU A 147 -2.37 -7.58 -17.81
C GLU A 147 -1.90 -6.22 -17.26
N ILE A 148 -2.11 -5.95 -15.96
CA ILE A 148 -1.55 -4.76 -15.31
C ILE A 148 -0.02 -4.83 -15.28
N GLU A 149 0.54 -5.99 -14.97
CA GLU A 149 1.99 -6.19 -14.98
C GLU A 149 2.59 -5.90 -16.36
N LYS A 150 1.99 -6.43 -17.43
CA LYS A 150 2.42 -6.18 -18.81
C LYS A 150 2.36 -4.68 -19.16
N LEU A 151 1.31 -3.97 -18.73
CA LEU A 151 1.17 -2.54 -18.98
C LEU A 151 2.21 -1.71 -18.22
N MET A 152 2.49 -2.05 -16.96
CA MET A 152 3.57 -1.42 -16.18
C MET A 152 4.93 -1.64 -16.84
N ILE A 153 5.23 -2.89 -17.23
CA ILE A 153 6.47 -3.23 -17.94
C ILE A 153 6.58 -2.46 -19.25
N SER A 154 5.50 -2.38 -20.04
CA SER A 154 5.51 -1.68 -21.33
C SER A 154 5.79 -0.18 -21.19
N LEU A 155 5.21 0.48 -20.18
CA LEU A 155 5.50 1.89 -19.87
C LEU A 155 6.97 2.07 -19.44
N LEU A 156 7.46 1.21 -18.53
CA LEU A 156 8.84 1.27 -18.05
C LEU A 156 9.86 0.93 -19.15
N SER A 157 9.52 0.07 -20.11
CA SER A 157 10.36 -0.23 -21.28
C SER A 157 10.52 0.95 -22.23
N VAL A 158 9.60 1.91 -22.21
CA VAL A 158 9.65 3.15 -23.02
C VAL A 158 10.37 4.27 -22.26
N ASP A 159 9.96 4.55 -21.02
CA ASP A 159 10.48 5.69 -20.27
C ASP A 159 11.73 5.36 -19.43
N GLY A 160 11.88 4.11 -18.99
CA GLY A 160 12.82 3.74 -17.94
C GLY A 160 14.29 4.00 -18.30
N THR A 161 14.71 3.70 -19.54
CA THR A 161 16.10 3.92 -19.97
C THR A 161 16.52 5.38 -19.86
N LYS A 162 15.63 6.30 -20.24
CA LYS A 162 15.88 7.74 -20.20
C LYS A 162 15.76 8.30 -18.78
N TRP A 163 14.71 7.93 -18.06
CA TRP A 163 14.36 8.55 -16.78
C TRP A 163 15.10 7.95 -15.59
N LEU A 164 15.60 6.72 -15.74
CA LEU A 164 16.37 6.02 -14.72
C LEU A 164 17.57 5.31 -15.37
N PRO A 165 18.53 6.03 -16.00
CA PRO A 165 19.62 5.47 -16.79
C PRO A 165 20.62 4.62 -15.98
N ALA A 166 21.45 3.83 -16.67
CA ALA A 166 22.36 2.85 -16.06
C ALA A 166 23.43 3.48 -15.15
N ASP A 167 23.84 4.71 -15.41
CA ASP A 167 24.78 5.48 -14.60
C ASP A 167 24.17 5.99 -13.28
N ARG A 168 22.85 5.87 -13.09
CA ARG A 168 22.13 6.15 -11.84
C ARG A 168 21.85 4.88 -11.02
N ALA A 169 22.77 3.91 -10.99
CA ALA A 169 22.64 2.73 -10.13
C ALA A 169 22.36 3.09 -8.67
N GLY A 170 21.49 2.33 -7.99
CA GLY A 170 21.07 2.62 -6.62
C GLY A 170 19.95 3.67 -6.48
N SER A 171 19.33 4.07 -7.60
CA SER A 171 18.18 4.96 -7.63
C SER A 171 16.88 4.26 -8.02
N PHE A 172 15.75 4.96 -7.81
CA PHE A 172 14.43 4.44 -8.13
C PHE A 172 13.50 5.52 -8.69
N LEU A 173 12.47 5.10 -9.41
CA LEU A 173 11.26 5.87 -9.67
C LEU A 173 10.07 5.17 -9.02
N TYR A 174 8.95 5.87 -8.94
CA TYR A 174 7.70 5.35 -8.38
C TYR A 174 6.65 5.19 -9.47
N ILE A 175 6.00 4.04 -9.53
CA ILE A 175 4.92 3.75 -10.47
C ILE A 175 3.59 3.66 -9.72
N ARG A 176 2.57 4.32 -10.26
CA ARG A 176 1.24 4.54 -9.67
C ARG A 176 0.15 4.06 -10.64
N PRO A 177 -0.20 2.76 -10.64
CA PRO A 177 -1.43 2.28 -11.23
C PRO A 177 -2.64 2.81 -10.44
N THR A 178 -3.72 3.21 -11.10
CA THR A 178 -4.91 3.75 -10.45
C THR A 178 -6.16 3.45 -11.28
N VAL A 179 -7.26 3.09 -10.63
CA VAL A 179 -8.56 2.86 -11.27
C VAL A 179 -9.57 3.80 -10.64
N ILE A 180 -10.30 4.56 -11.45
CA ILE A 180 -11.30 5.54 -11.02
C ILE A 180 -12.63 5.33 -11.73
N GLY A 181 -13.75 5.58 -11.04
CA GLY A 181 -15.08 5.63 -11.63
C GLY A 181 -15.32 6.96 -12.35
N THR A 182 -15.62 6.91 -13.64
CA THR A 182 -15.73 8.10 -14.52
C THR A 182 -17.15 8.36 -15.02
N ALA A 183 -18.11 7.49 -14.67
CA ALA A 183 -19.50 7.63 -15.12
C ALA A 183 -20.09 8.98 -14.68
N PRO A 184 -20.75 9.74 -15.59
CA PRO A 184 -21.31 11.05 -15.28
C PRO A 184 -22.64 10.94 -14.53
N GLN A 185 -22.62 10.43 -13.29
CA GLN A 185 -23.82 10.13 -12.51
C GLN A 185 -23.65 10.49 -11.03
N LEU A 186 -24.57 11.30 -10.51
CA LEU A 186 -24.67 11.64 -9.08
C LEU A 186 -25.47 10.62 -8.27
N GLY A 187 -26.20 9.70 -8.90
CA GLY A 187 -26.86 8.62 -8.15
C GLY A 187 -25.84 7.63 -7.58
N VAL A 188 -25.93 7.34 -6.27
CA VAL A 188 -25.08 6.34 -5.60
C VAL A 188 -25.37 4.95 -6.17
N SER A 189 -24.53 4.50 -7.09
CA SER A 189 -24.65 3.23 -7.78
C SER A 189 -23.29 2.76 -8.31
N ALA A 190 -23.18 1.49 -8.67
CA ALA A 190 -21.95 0.96 -9.27
C ALA A 190 -21.60 1.74 -10.56
N PRO A 191 -20.37 2.26 -10.71
CA PRO A 191 -20.00 3.04 -11.89
C PRO A 191 -20.15 2.22 -13.18
N LYS A 192 -20.79 2.81 -14.19
CA LYS A 192 -20.94 2.19 -15.52
C LYS A 192 -19.77 2.48 -16.46
N GLU A 193 -18.90 3.39 -16.07
CA GLU A 193 -17.68 3.76 -16.78
C GLU A 193 -16.56 3.94 -15.77
N ALA A 194 -15.36 3.52 -16.16
CA ALA A 194 -14.17 3.63 -15.34
C ALA A 194 -12.93 3.87 -16.22
N LEU A 195 -11.86 4.32 -15.59
CA LEU A 195 -10.56 4.53 -16.21
C LEU A 195 -9.48 3.90 -15.37
N LEU A 196 -8.70 3.00 -15.97
CA LEU A 196 -7.38 2.61 -15.47
C LEU A 196 -6.37 3.61 -16.05
N TYR A 197 -5.47 4.12 -15.21
CA TYR A 197 -4.28 4.82 -15.68
C TYR A 197 -3.03 4.40 -14.87
N ILE A 198 -1.86 4.49 -15.50
CA ILE A 198 -0.57 4.17 -14.89
C ILE A 198 0.41 5.29 -15.22
N ILE A 199 1.00 5.89 -14.18
CA ILE A 199 2.01 6.95 -14.31
C ILE A 199 3.29 6.53 -13.61
N VAL A 200 4.42 7.07 -14.06
CA VAL A 200 5.73 6.93 -13.39
C VAL A 200 6.19 8.32 -12.96
N THR A 201 6.75 8.42 -11.77
CA THR A 201 7.04 9.70 -11.10
C THR A 201 8.32 9.62 -10.30
N PHE A 202 8.97 10.77 -10.09
CA PHE A 202 9.89 10.93 -8.98
C PHE A 202 9.12 10.90 -7.66
N MET A 203 9.62 10.15 -6.69
CA MET A 203 9.10 10.18 -5.32
C MET A 203 10.27 10.50 -4.38
N PRO A 204 10.10 11.45 -3.44
CA PRO A 204 11.15 11.76 -2.48
C PRO A 204 11.72 10.52 -1.81
N ARG A 205 13.05 10.45 -1.68
CA ARG A 205 13.68 9.48 -0.78
C ARG A 205 13.27 9.80 0.64
N MET A 206 12.33 9.01 1.14
CA MET A 206 11.93 9.04 2.53
C MET A 206 12.84 8.09 3.31
N ASP A 207 14.08 8.55 3.52
CA ASP A 207 15.02 7.86 4.38
C ASP A 207 14.50 7.83 5.83
N ALA A 208 15.06 6.91 6.63
CA ALA A 208 14.75 6.88 8.04
C ALA A 208 15.12 8.23 8.66
N PRO A 209 14.24 8.86 9.45
CA PRO A 209 14.60 10.06 10.18
C PRO A 209 15.86 9.80 11.04
N PRO A 210 16.77 10.77 11.19
CA PRO A 210 17.91 10.63 12.08
C PRO A 210 17.43 10.23 13.49
N GLY A 211 17.99 9.15 14.03
CA GLY A 211 17.57 8.59 15.31
C GLY A 211 16.23 7.84 15.29
N GLY A 212 15.70 7.49 14.12
CA GLY A 212 14.51 6.67 13.94
C GLY A 212 13.17 7.42 13.92
N MET A 213 12.15 6.75 13.41
CA MET A 213 10.80 7.30 13.32
C MET A 213 10.12 7.34 14.68
N ARG A 214 9.62 8.51 15.04
CA ARG A 214 8.77 8.75 16.23
C ARG A 214 7.29 8.66 15.85
N LEU A 215 6.52 7.86 16.56
CA LEU A 215 5.09 7.64 16.35
C LEU A 215 4.27 8.31 17.46
N HIS A 216 3.11 8.83 17.09
CA HIS A 216 2.05 9.18 18.06
C HIS A 216 0.89 8.20 17.89
N THR A 217 0.37 7.60 18.96
CA THR A 217 -0.84 6.76 18.84
C THR A 217 -2.05 7.59 18.38
N SER A 218 -2.96 6.99 17.61
CA SER A 218 -4.18 7.68 17.17
C SER A 218 -4.99 8.23 18.35
N PRO A 219 -5.70 9.36 18.17
CA PRO A 219 -6.71 9.84 19.11
C PRO A 219 -7.78 8.78 19.43
N ASP A 220 -8.39 8.86 20.61
CA ASP A 220 -9.41 7.89 21.04
C ASP A 220 -10.69 7.93 20.18
N ASP A 221 -10.97 9.07 19.55
CA ASP A 221 -12.12 9.29 18.66
C ASP A 221 -11.80 9.02 17.18
N MET A 222 -10.62 8.46 16.87
CA MET A 222 -10.19 8.22 15.51
C MET A 222 -9.65 6.81 15.29
N VAL A 223 -10.19 6.14 14.27
CA VAL A 223 -9.70 4.86 13.77
C VAL A 223 -9.37 4.96 12.29
N ARG A 224 -8.33 4.25 11.86
CA ARG A 224 -7.96 4.19 10.42
C ARG A 224 -8.95 3.36 9.61
N ALA A 225 -9.40 2.27 10.21
CA ALA A 225 -10.27 1.26 9.63
C ALA A 225 -10.98 0.51 10.75
N TRP A 226 -11.97 -0.31 10.41
CA TRP A 226 -12.71 -1.15 11.33
C TRP A 226 -13.02 -2.52 10.72
N VAL A 227 -13.29 -3.51 11.57
CA VAL A 227 -13.71 -4.85 11.14
C VAL A 227 -15.06 -4.75 10.43
N GLY A 228 -15.15 -5.34 9.24
CA GLY A 228 -16.29 -5.17 8.33
C GLY A 228 -16.19 -3.95 7.41
N GLY A 229 -15.19 -3.07 7.63
CA GLY A 229 -14.82 -2.00 6.71
C GLY A 229 -13.98 -2.49 5.53
N PHE A 230 -13.18 -1.58 4.97
CA PHE A 230 -12.37 -1.83 3.77
C PHE A 230 -10.90 -1.43 3.96
N GLY A 231 -10.39 -1.48 5.19
CA GLY A 231 -9.00 -1.16 5.54
C GLY A 231 -7.96 -2.02 4.82
N TYR A 232 -8.33 -3.25 4.46
CA TYR A 232 -7.53 -4.19 3.66
C TYR A 232 -7.40 -3.83 2.17
N ALA A 233 -8.20 -2.88 1.66
CA ALA A 233 -8.17 -2.44 0.28
C ALA A 233 -7.42 -1.10 0.15
N LYS A 234 -6.72 -0.91 -0.98
CA LYS A 234 -5.95 0.30 -1.25
C LYS A 234 -6.80 1.37 -1.96
N VAL A 235 -7.85 1.81 -1.27
CA VAL A 235 -8.85 2.78 -1.76
C VAL A 235 -8.61 4.18 -1.21
N GLY A 236 -8.87 5.21 -2.02
CA GLY A 236 -8.58 6.62 -1.67
C GLY A 236 -9.24 7.06 -0.36
N ALA A 237 -10.45 6.58 -0.09
CA ALA A 237 -11.22 6.86 1.12
C ALA A 237 -10.52 6.45 2.43
N ASN A 238 -9.55 5.51 2.40
CA ASN A 238 -8.78 5.13 3.58
C ASN A 238 -7.68 6.14 3.96
N TYR A 239 -7.38 7.13 3.11
CA TYR A 239 -6.24 8.03 3.27
C TYR A 239 -6.65 9.45 3.59
N GLY A 240 -7.64 10.02 2.87
CA GLY A 240 -8.09 11.40 3.08
C GLY A 240 -8.39 11.75 4.55
N PRO A 241 -9.26 10.99 5.25
CA PRO A 241 -9.56 11.22 6.66
C PRO A 241 -8.34 11.13 7.59
N SER A 242 -7.30 10.37 7.20
CA SER A 242 -6.09 10.19 8.02
C SER A 242 -5.18 11.41 8.08
N LEU A 243 -5.35 12.36 7.15
CA LEU A 243 -4.46 13.52 7.00
C LEU A 243 -4.54 14.49 8.18
N LEU A 244 -5.71 14.63 8.82
CA LEU A 244 -5.89 15.52 9.97
C LEU A 244 -5.02 15.11 11.15
N ALA A 245 -5.12 13.85 11.60
CA ALA A 245 -4.29 13.35 12.69
C ALA A 245 -2.81 13.27 12.30
N THR A 246 -2.50 12.96 11.05
CA THR A 246 -1.11 12.95 10.58
C THR A 246 -0.49 14.35 10.64
N ALA A 247 -1.25 15.39 10.28
CA ALA A 247 -0.81 16.78 10.38
C ALA A 247 -0.60 17.20 11.84
N ASP A 248 -1.54 16.89 12.74
CA ASP A 248 -1.40 17.18 14.18
C ASP A 248 -0.19 16.48 14.81
N ALA A 249 0.05 15.20 14.48
CA ALA A 249 1.23 14.49 14.96
C ALA A 249 2.53 15.17 14.50
N ARG A 250 2.57 15.67 13.25
CA ARG A 250 3.73 16.39 12.71
C ARG A 250 3.98 17.73 13.39
N THR A 251 2.95 18.52 13.68
CA THR A 251 3.14 19.79 14.42
C THR A 251 3.71 19.55 15.82
N ARG A 252 3.48 18.36 16.38
CA ARG A 252 3.98 17.93 17.69
C ARG A 252 5.33 17.19 17.64
N GLY A 253 5.98 17.14 16.47
CA GLY A 253 7.32 16.56 16.31
C GLY A 253 7.34 15.03 16.14
N PHE A 254 6.19 14.41 15.87
CA PHE A 254 6.09 13.01 15.48
C PHE A 254 6.04 12.87 13.96
N HIS A 255 6.51 11.76 13.44
CA HIS A 255 6.64 11.57 12.00
C HIS A 255 5.37 10.93 11.39
N GLN A 256 4.74 10.02 12.14
CA GLN A 256 3.57 9.24 11.72
C GLN A 256 2.68 8.89 12.91
N ILE A 257 1.47 8.43 12.60
CA ILE A 257 0.53 7.88 13.59
C ILE A 257 0.76 6.38 13.77
N LEU A 258 0.76 5.86 15.00
CA LEU A 258 0.48 4.44 15.25
C LEU A 258 -1.04 4.27 15.43
N TRP A 259 -1.68 3.64 14.45
CA TRP A 259 -3.13 3.45 14.49
C TRP A 259 -3.50 2.37 15.49
N LEU A 260 -4.34 2.75 16.46
CA LEU A 260 -4.92 1.82 17.42
C LEU A 260 -6.35 1.46 17.02
N TYR A 261 -6.78 0.24 17.35
CA TYR A 261 -8.13 -0.23 17.10
C TYR A 261 -8.74 -0.90 18.33
N GLY A 262 -10.04 -0.68 18.52
CA GLY A 262 -10.82 -1.28 19.60
C GLY A 262 -10.49 -0.71 20.99
N SER A 263 -11.29 -1.10 21.98
CA SER A 263 -11.18 -0.59 23.36
C SER A 263 -9.87 -0.98 24.05
N GLN A 264 -9.23 -2.06 23.60
CA GLN A 264 -7.96 -2.56 24.13
C GLN A 264 -6.74 -1.86 23.51
N GLY A 265 -6.92 -1.01 22.49
CA GLY A 265 -5.82 -0.36 21.80
C GLY A 265 -4.93 -1.34 21.03
N GLU A 266 -5.53 -2.17 20.18
CA GLU A 266 -4.81 -3.08 19.29
C GLU A 266 -3.89 -2.28 18.35
N CYS A 267 -2.60 -2.61 18.30
CA CYS A 267 -1.66 -2.00 17.37
C CYS A 267 -1.90 -2.52 15.96
N THR A 268 -2.13 -1.62 15.00
CA THR A 268 -2.46 -2.01 13.62
C THR A 268 -1.36 -1.64 12.62
N GLU A 269 -1.24 -0.36 12.27
CA GLU A 269 -0.33 0.16 11.24
C GLU A 269 0.34 1.46 11.69
N ALA A 270 1.54 1.72 11.18
CA ALA A 270 2.30 2.95 11.41
C ALA A 270 2.17 3.85 10.17
N GLY A 271 1.27 4.83 10.23
CA GLY A 271 0.89 5.68 9.11
C GLY A 271 0.22 4.85 8.02
N ALA A 272 0.86 4.79 6.86
CA ALA A 272 0.45 3.96 5.72
C ALA A 272 1.35 2.72 5.53
N SER A 273 2.05 2.28 6.58
CA SER A 273 2.95 1.14 6.59
C SER A 273 2.53 0.10 7.62
N ASN A 274 2.83 -1.17 7.38
CA ASN A 274 2.63 -2.20 8.39
C ASN A 274 3.65 -2.06 9.52
N PHE A 275 3.30 -2.49 10.73
CA PHE A 275 4.06 -2.26 11.95
C PHE A 275 4.52 -3.57 12.59
N PHE A 276 5.82 -3.63 12.88
CA PHE A 276 6.48 -4.79 13.47
C PHE A 276 7.13 -4.43 14.80
N VAL A 277 7.06 -5.36 15.77
CA VAL A 277 7.80 -5.27 17.03
C VAL A 277 8.70 -6.49 17.15
N VAL A 278 9.92 -6.28 17.62
CA VAL A 278 10.88 -7.32 17.97
C VAL A 278 11.11 -7.23 19.48
N TRP A 279 10.82 -8.31 20.20
CA TRP A 279 10.93 -8.31 21.66
C TRP A 279 11.33 -9.68 22.21
N LYS A 280 11.56 -9.73 23.52
CA LYS A 280 11.57 -10.98 24.28
C LYS A 280 10.18 -11.21 24.86
N ARG A 281 9.67 -12.42 24.72
CA ARG A 281 8.49 -12.91 25.43
C ARG A 281 8.83 -13.12 26.92
N LYS A 282 7.80 -13.27 27.75
CA LYS A 282 7.96 -13.52 29.20
C LYS A 282 8.66 -14.85 29.51
N ASP A 283 8.63 -15.82 28.60
CA ASP A 283 9.36 -17.08 28.69
C ASP A 283 10.83 -16.96 28.21
N GLY A 284 11.28 -15.76 27.84
CA GLY A 284 12.65 -15.47 27.41
C GLY A 284 12.92 -15.66 25.92
N LYS A 285 11.98 -16.24 25.15
CA LYS A 285 12.16 -16.44 23.70
C LYS A 285 12.04 -15.11 22.95
N LYS A 286 12.79 -14.97 21.85
CA LYS A 286 12.66 -13.81 20.96
C LYS A 286 11.47 -14.01 20.03
N GLU A 287 10.70 -12.94 19.81
CA GLU A 287 9.54 -12.94 18.93
C GLU A 287 9.58 -11.70 18.03
N ILE A 288 9.21 -11.89 16.77
CA ILE A 288 8.90 -10.83 15.80
C ILE A 288 7.41 -10.91 15.52
N ILE A 289 6.69 -9.85 15.91
CA ILE A 289 5.23 -9.79 15.85
C ILE A 289 4.74 -8.69 14.90
N THR A 290 3.67 -8.98 14.16
CA THR A 290 2.89 -8.00 13.37
C THR A 290 1.40 -8.31 13.48
N ALA A 291 0.55 -7.31 13.24
CA ALA A 291 -0.90 -7.49 13.23
C ALA A 291 -1.32 -8.50 12.15
N PRO A 292 -2.38 -9.32 12.38
CA PRO A 292 -2.84 -10.34 11.45
C PRO A 292 -3.70 -9.72 10.33
N LEU A 293 -4.08 -10.53 9.33
CA LEU A 293 -4.89 -10.10 8.17
C LEU A 293 -6.30 -10.68 8.15
N ASP A 294 -6.65 -11.53 9.12
CA ASP A 294 -7.84 -12.37 9.17
C ASP A 294 -9.14 -11.56 9.26
N ASP A 295 -9.14 -10.47 10.03
CA ASP A 295 -10.30 -9.60 10.23
C ASP A 295 -10.47 -8.52 9.14
N LYS A 296 -9.59 -8.52 8.13
CA LYS A 296 -9.56 -7.55 7.02
C LYS A 296 -9.44 -6.08 7.47
N LEU A 297 -8.88 -5.85 8.66
CA LEU A 297 -8.59 -4.51 9.15
C LEU A 297 -7.33 -3.91 8.49
N ILE A 298 -6.30 -4.76 8.32
CA ILE A 298 -4.95 -4.38 7.92
C ILE A 298 -4.76 -4.45 6.40
N LEU A 299 -4.04 -3.49 5.82
CA LEU A 299 -3.62 -3.57 4.42
C LEU A 299 -2.54 -4.66 4.28
N ASP A 300 -2.76 -5.63 3.39
CA ASP A 300 -1.78 -6.67 3.08
C ASP A 300 -0.60 -6.09 2.27
N GLY A 301 0.37 -5.52 2.97
CA GLY A 301 1.56 -4.88 2.39
C GLY A 301 2.46 -5.87 1.66
N VAL A 302 2.85 -5.54 0.42
CA VAL A 302 3.86 -6.34 -0.32
C VAL A 302 5.21 -6.35 0.43
N THR A 303 5.62 -5.23 1.02
CA THR A 303 6.82 -5.16 1.87
C THR A 303 6.66 -6.02 3.12
N ARG A 304 5.54 -5.91 3.85
CA ARG A 304 5.22 -6.76 5.02
C ARG A 304 5.33 -8.24 4.70
N ARG A 305 4.65 -8.67 3.64
CA ARG A 305 4.66 -10.05 3.17
C ARG A 305 6.07 -10.52 2.85
N SER A 306 6.85 -9.70 2.16
CA SER A 306 8.25 -10.02 1.82
C SER A 306 9.16 -10.08 3.05
N CYS A 307 8.94 -9.22 4.05
CA CYS A 307 9.63 -9.29 5.35
C CYS A 307 9.33 -10.63 6.04
N LEU A 308 8.05 -10.98 6.17
CA LEU A 308 7.65 -12.24 6.83
C LEU A 308 8.21 -13.47 6.12
N GLU A 309 8.19 -13.50 4.77
CA GLU A 309 8.79 -14.59 3.99
C GLU A 309 10.30 -14.74 4.29
N LEU A 310 11.07 -13.64 4.22
CA LEU A 310 12.52 -13.68 4.48
C LEU A 310 12.89 -13.93 5.94
N ILE A 311 12.14 -13.36 6.89
CA ILE A 311 12.39 -13.56 8.32
C ILE A 311 12.13 -15.02 8.69
N ARG A 312 11.06 -15.64 8.16
CA ARG A 312 10.79 -17.07 8.36
C ARG A 312 11.90 -17.94 7.78
N GLU A 313 12.35 -17.64 6.58
CA GLU A 313 13.42 -18.37 5.91
C GLU A 313 14.76 -18.27 6.65
N ARG A 314 15.11 -17.10 7.17
CA ARG A 314 16.48 -16.80 7.61
C ARG A 314 16.67 -16.66 9.11
N LEU A 315 15.60 -16.41 9.86
CA LEU A 315 15.61 -16.19 11.32
C LEU A 315 14.63 -17.09 12.07
N GLY A 316 13.95 -18.02 11.38
CA GLY A 316 12.92 -18.89 11.98
C GLY A 316 13.44 -19.80 13.11
N ASP A 317 14.74 -20.09 13.12
CA ASP A 317 15.39 -20.88 14.18
C ASP A 317 15.71 -20.04 15.43
N GLU A 318 15.81 -18.71 15.29
CA GLU A 318 16.21 -17.78 16.35
C GLU A 318 15.02 -16.98 16.92
N TYR A 319 13.99 -16.75 16.10
CA TYR A 319 12.83 -15.92 16.43
C TYR A 319 11.54 -16.68 16.14
N GLU A 320 10.60 -16.59 17.08
CA GLU A 320 9.21 -16.94 16.81
C GLU A 320 8.55 -15.82 16.00
N ILE A 321 7.82 -16.17 14.95
CA ILE A 321 7.28 -15.18 14.00
C ILE A 321 5.77 -15.26 14.01
N THR A 322 5.14 -14.27 14.64
CA THR A 322 3.70 -14.30 14.93
C THR A 322 2.93 -13.22 14.17
N GLU A 323 1.80 -13.64 13.61
CA GLU A 323 0.78 -12.76 13.06
C GLU A 323 -0.43 -12.86 14.00
N ARG A 324 -0.49 -12.00 15.01
CA ARG A 324 -1.57 -12.00 16.02
C ARG A 324 -1.92 -10.58 16.45
N LYS A 325 -3.11 -10.42 17.03
CA LYS A 325 -3.48 -9.16 17.69
C LYS A 325 -2.59 -8.96 18.92
N TYR A 326 -2.13 -7.72 19.10
CA TYR A 326 -1.40 -7.27 20.28
C TYR A 326 -1.75 -5.83 20.56
N THR A 327 -1.67 -5.45 21.83
CA THR A 327 -2.14 -4.17 22.34
C THR A 327 -0.99 -3.21 22.62
N ILE A 328 -1.28 -1.91 22.62
CA ILE A 328 -0.31 -0.90 23.08
C ILE A 328 0.11 -1.15 24.53
N SER A 329 -0.78 -1.71 25.36
CA SER A 329 -0.48 -2.10 26.73
C SER A 329 0.57 -3.21 26.81
N GLU A 330 0.55 -4.21 25.91
CA GLU A 330 1.62 -5.22 25.84
C GLU A 330 2.97 -4.60 25.46
N VAL A 331 2.98 -3.61 24.56
CA VAL A 331 4.20 -2.90 24.16
C VAL A 331 4.75 -2.07 25.34
N MET A 332 3.88 -1.37 26.07
CA MET A 332 4.25 -0.62 27.28
C MET A 332 4.77 -1.52 28.41
N GLU A 333 4.16 -2.68 28.61
CA GLU A 333 4.64 -3.68 29.58
C GLU A 333 6.02 -4.20 29.19
N ALA A 334 6.23 -4.50 27.90
CA ALA A 334 7.53 -4.94 27.41
C ALA A 334 8.63 -3.88 27.57
N ASP A 335 8.30 -2.59 27.42
CA ASP A 335 9.23 -1.49 27.70
C ASP A 335 9.61 -1.42 29.19
N ALA A 336 8.59 -1.42 30.07
CA ALA A 336 8.79 -1.37 31.51
C ALA A 336 9.62 -2.56 32.05
N GLU A 337 9.53 -3.72 31.40
CA GLU A 337 10.27 -4.94 31.75
C GLU A 337 11.62 -5.07 31.00
N GLY A 338 12.01 -4.10 30.16
CA GLY A 338 13.27 -4.15 29.39
C GLY A 338 13.31 -5.26 28.34
N ARG A 339 12.15 -5.67 27.83
CA ARG A 339 11.99 -6.77 26.86
C ARG A 339 11.91 -6.31 25.41
N LEU A 340 11.61 -5.04 25.13
CA LEU A 340 11.67 -4.51 23.77
C LEU A 340 13.10 -4.60 23.23
N LEU A 341 13.25 -4.99 21.97
CA LEU A 341 14.54 -5.09 21.30
C LEU A 341 14.63 -4.10 20.15
N GLU A 342 13.65 -4.10 19.26
CA GLU A 342 13.59 -3.21 18.08
C GLU A 342 12.13 -3.05 17.64
N SER A 343 11.85 -2.08 16.78
CA SER A 343 10.59 -1.97 16.06
C SER A 343 10.80 -1.28 14.73
N PHE A 344 10.01 -1.63 13.72
CA PHE A 344 10.10 -1.02 12.41
C PHE A 344 8.75 -0.97 11.68
N ALA A 345 8.63 0.03 10.80
CA ALA A 345 7.56 0.14 9.83
C ALA A 345 8.00 -0.44 8.48
N ALA A 346 7.09 -1.14 7.80
CA ALA A 346 7.33 -1.77 6.51
C ALA A 346 6.29 -1.33 5.46
N GLY A 347 6.73 -0.64 4.41
CA GLY A 347 5.88 -0.19 3.32
C GLY A 347 6.68 0.39 2.15
N THR A 348 6.13 0.45 0.93
CA THR A 348 6.89 0.89 -0.27
C THR A 348 7.57 2.25 -0.09
N ALA A 349 6.92 3.18 0.62
CA ALA A 349 7.31 4.58 0.72
C ALA A 349 8.59 4.76 1.56
N TYR A 350 8.50 4.55 2.88
CA TYR A 350 9.62 4.55 3.84
C TYR A 350 10.47 3.27 3.81
N PHE A 351 10.11 2.31 2.95
CA PHE A 351 10.72 0.99 2.85
C PHE A 351 10.70 0.21 4.17
N ILE A 352 11.84 0.08 4.85
CA ILE A 352 11.99 -0.47 6.19
C ILE A 352 12.56 0.65 7.05
N CYS A 353 11.73 1.19 7.94
CA CYS A 353 12.10 2.33 8.77
C CYS A 353 12.09 1.93 10.25
N PRO A 354 13.22 2.07 10.97
CA PRO A 354 13.24 1.81 12.40
C PRO A 354 12.36 2.82 13.14
N ILE A 355 11.69 2.36 14.19
CA ILE A 355 10.92 3.18 15.12
C ILE A 355 11.75 3.36 16.39
N SER A 356 11.91 4.59 16.84
CA SER A 356 12.67 4.91 18.06
C SER A 356 11.79 5.28 19.24
N GLN A 357 10.58 5.75 18.99
CA GLN A 357 9.67 6.18 20.05
C GLN A 357 8.22 6.00 19.65
N ILE A 358 7.38 5.61 20.61
CA ILE A 358 5.93 5.66 20.50
C ILE A 358 5.39 6.49 21.66
N HIS A 359 4.72 7.60 21.36
CA HIS A 359 4.03 8.40 22.35
C HIS A 359 2.57 7.95 22.48
N HIS A 360 2.19 7.51 23.67
CA HIS A 360 0.84 7.07 24.00
C HIS A 360 0.33 7.78 25.25
N ARG A 361 -0.72 8.60 25.09
CA ARG A 361 -1.47 9.23 26.19
C ARG A 361 -0.57 9.87 27.27
N GLY A 362 0.40 10.68 26.84
CA GLY A 362 1.31 11.40 27.73
C GLY A 362 2.51 10.59 28.22
N LYS A 363 2.68 9.33 27.79
CA LYS A 363 3.83 8.49 28.10
C LYS A 363 4.61 8.16 26.83
N ASP A 364 5.93 8.21 26.95
CA ASP A 364 6.85 7.79 25.90
C ASP A 364 7.28 6.35 26.15
N ILE A 365 7.15 5.53 25.10
CA ILE A 365 7.71 4.19 25.00
C ILE A 365 8.97 4.32 24.14
N ASN A 366 10.14 4.07 24.73
CA ASN A 366 11.40 4.23 24.01
C ASN A 366 11.82 2.88 23.43
N ILE A 367 11.88 2.79 22.11
CA ILE A 367 12.31 1.57 21.42
C ILE A 367 13.83 1.58 21.35
N PRO A 368 14.53 0.51 21.79
CA PRO A 368 15.98 0.45 21.64
C PRO A 368 16.40 0.53 20.17
N MET A 369 17.44 1.31 19.94
CA MET A 369 18.05 1.54 18.63
C MET A 369 19.45 0.93 18.60
N GLY A 370 20.02 0.77 17.40
CA GLY A 370 21.40 0.37 17.21
C GLY A 370 22.39 1.46 17.64
N ALA A 371 23.68 1.18 17.41
CA ALA A 371 24.75 2.15 17.66
C ALA A 371 24.46 3.48 16.95
N GLU A 372 24.74 4.59 17.64
CA GLU A 372 24.57 5.95 17.11
C GLU A 372 23.12 6.29 16.64
N GLY A 373 22.12 5.53 17.10
CA GLY A 373 20.72 5.75 16.75
C GLY A 373 20.30 5.12 15.42
N GLU A 374 21.12 4.24 14.85
CA GLU A 374 20.83 3.50 13.64
C GLU A 374 19.79 2.38 13.87
N ALA A 375 19.32 1.77 12.78
CA ALA A 375 18.45 0.61 12.84
C ALA A 375 19.09 -0.55 13.62
N GLY A 376 18.31 -1.25 14.43
CA GLY A 376 18.77 -2.47 15.11
C GLY A 376 19.10 -3.61 14.14
N GLU A 377 19.57 -4.73 14.68
CA GLU A 377 20.09 -5.86 13.90
C GLU A 377 19.05 -6.47 12.96
N VAL A 378 17.86 -6.80 13.47
CA VAL A 378 16.79 -7.42 12.68
C VAL A 378 16.33 -6.45 11.60
N THR A 379 16.10 -5.20 11.98
CA THR A 379 15.66 -4.15 11.07
C THR A 379 16.66 -3.93 9.93
N SER A 380 17.95 -3.88 10.26
CA SER A 380 19.04 -3.72 9.29
C SER A 380 19.19 -4.92 8.35
N LYS A 381 19.11 -6.15 8.87
CA LYS A 381 19.14 -7.38 8.07
C LYS A 381 17.99 -7.40 7.05
N VAL A 382 16.75 -7.16 7.50
CA VAL A 382 15.57 -7.16 6.63
C VAL A 382 15.66 -6.09 5.55
N LYS A 383 16.07 -4.86 5.91
CA LYS A 383 16.31 -3.76 4.97
C LYS A 383 17.37 -4.13 3.93
N GLY A 384 18.48 -4.73 4.37
CA GLY A 384 19.58 -5.19 3.52
C GLY A 384 19.13 -6.25 2.52
N TRP A 385 18.52 -7.34 2.99
CA TRP A 385 18.09 -8.45 2.13
C TRP A 385 17.11 -8.01 1.03
N LEU A 386 16.11 -7.20 1.39
CA LEU A 386 15.17 -6.67 0.42
C LEU A 386 15.86 -5.70 -0.55
N GLY A 387 16.75 -4.84 -0.05
CA GLY A 387 17.54 -3.92 -0.88
C GLY A 387 18.43 -4.66 -1.89
N ASP A 388 19.08 -5.75 -1.46
CA ASP A 388 19.96 -6.55 -2.32
C ASP A 388 19.18 -7.21 -3.47
N ILE A 389 17.94 -7.63 -3.22
CA ILE A 389 17.04 -8.12 -4.28
C ILE A 389 16.63 -6.98 -5.22
N MET A 390 16.15 -5.86 -4.65
CA MET A 390 15.62 -4.73 -5.42
C MET A 390 16.67 -4.09 -6.34
N TYR A 391 17.90 -3.96 -5.85
CA TYR A 391 19.03 -3.38 -6.58
C TYR A 391 19.94 -4.41 -7.25
N GLY A 392 19.52 -5.67 -7.33
CA GLY A 392 20.20 -6.70 -8.13
C GLY A 392 21.58 -7.13 -7.62
N ARG A 393 21.85 -7.00 -6.31
CA ARG A 393 23.03 -7.64 -5.67
C ARG A 393 22.78 -9.12 -5.40
N THR A 394 21.52 -9.51 -5.24
CA THR A 394 21.07 -10.90 -5.19
C THR A 394 20.06 -11.14 -6.31
N GLU A 395 20.32 -12.14 -7.16
CA GLU A 395 19.31 -12.58 -8.13
C GLU A 395 18.17 -13.28 -7.40
N HIS A 396 16.94 -12.82 -7.65
CA HIS A 396 15.76 -13.37 -7.00
C HIS A 396 14.51 -13.17 -7.88
N PRO A 397 13.57 -14.13 -7.92
CA PRO A 397 12.34 -14.02 -8.72
C PRO A 397 11.46 -12.81 -8.39
N TRP A 398 11.64 -12.21 -7.22
CA TRP A 398 10.91 -11.00 -6.81
C TRP A 398 11.36 -9.73 -7.54
N GLY A 399 12.60 -9.69 -8.03
CA GLY A 399 13.13 -8.55 -8.80
C GLY A 399 12.95 -8.78 -10.30
N VAL A 400 11.77 -8.47 -10.83
CA VAL A 400 11.44 -8.69 -12.24
C VAL A 400 12.19 -7.68 -13.10
N VAL A 401 13.07 -8.16 -13.98
CA VAL A 401 13.85 -7.32 -14.89
C VAL A 401 12.97 -6.76 -16.01
N ILE A 402 13.07 -5.46 -16.25
CA ILE A 402 12.34 -4.77 -17.32
C ILE A 402 13.18 -4.82 -18.61
N PRO A 403 12.62 -5.28 -19.74
CA PRO A 403 13.29 -5.18 -21.04
C PRO A 403 13.45 -3.70 -21.44
N GLU A 404 14.67 -3.28 -21.73
CA GLU A 404 14.96 -1.92 -22.18
C GLU A 404 14.94 -1.86 -23.70
N LYS A 405 14.12 -0.99 -24.29
CA LYS A 405 14.22 -0.67 -25.72
C LYS A 405 15.48 0.17 -25.92
N LYS A 406 16.39 -0.28 -26.80
CA LYS A 406 17.46 0.59 -27.29
C LYS A 406 16.79 1.72 -28.07
N GLN A 407 16.99 2.95 -27.63
CA GLN A 407 16.49 4.15 -28.31
C GLN A 407 17.22 4.37 -29.63
#